data_AF-A0AAU5UQZ7-F1
#
_entry.id   AF-A0AAU5UQZ7-F1
#
_cell.length_a   1.000
_cell.length_b   1.000
_cell.length_c   1.000
_cell.angle_alpha   90.00
_cell.angle_beta   90.00
_cell.angle_gamma   90.00
#
_symmetry.space_group_name_H-M   'P 1'
#
loop_
_entity.id
_entity.type
_entity.pdbx_description
1 polymer ?
#
loop_
_entity_poly.entity_id
_entity_poly.type
_entity_poly.pdbx_seq_one_letter_code
_entity_poly.pdbx_strand_id
1 'polypeptide(L)'
;MDWVKRRAGWVLGLGLLGGLVWTAVVTLSQPGWYDPTRDCSRKLGPDPTTVHTSWFPPRATCLYGEEARQYMSTSRTVVLSILAVLLLIVIATGLILTVRRLSGEPGPVRPAGDLDLGKRRIKHLTFGAADIAIVFAPLTFLNAVAIVFGGIPGGILFIVSSLVGLSALGTVLDRHLGPLPSSALDSRRRGTIAGVTTYAVVFVATAVSGGLPFLRLWSVPLGGLAYAVIAAMQWRRATASANQVQYSG
;
A
#
# COMPACT_ATOMS: atom_id res chain seq x y z
N MET A 1 4.00 23.29 -14.49
CA MET A 1 3.65 21.85 -14.35
C MET A 1 4.32 21.15 -13.16
N ASP A 2 5.45 21.63 -12.63
CA ASP A 2 6.18 20.96 -11.54
C ASP A 2 5.46 20.95 -10.19
N TRP A 3 4.60 21.94 -9.95
CA TRP A 3 3.79 22.02 -8.74
C TRP A 3 2.77 20.88 -8.62
N VAL A 4 2.09 20.53 -9.72
CA VAL A 4 1.17 19.37 -9.81
C VAL A 4 1.95 18.05 -9.64
N LYS A 5 3.16 17.99 -10.22
CA LYS A 5 4.11 16.87 -10.07
C LYS A 5 4.79 16.82 -8.68
N ARG A 6 4.62 17.79 -7.79
CA ARG A 6 4.99 17.65 -6.38
C ARG A 6 3.81 17.22 -5.54
N ARG A 7 2.62 17.77 -5.79
CA ARG A 7 1.41 17.50 -5.00
C ARG A 7 0.78 16.13 -5.21
N ALA A 8 0.89 15.48 -6.37
CA ALA A 8 0.19 14.20 -6.56
C ALA A 8 0.58 13.08 -5.57
N GLY A 9 1.82 13.08 -5.04
CA GLY A 9 2.22 12.14 -3.99
C GLY A 9 1.51 12.43 -2.66
N TRP A 10 1.36 13.70 -2.31
CA TRP A 10 0.59 14.14 -1.15
C TRP A 10 -0.90 13.85 -1.31
N VAL A 11 -1.47 14.12 -2.48
CA VAL A 11 -2.88 13.85 -2.78
C VAL A 11 -3.18 12.35 -2.64
N LEU A 12 -2.33 11.48 -3.20
CA LEU A 12 -2.48 10.04 -3.06
C LEU A 12 -2.32 9.58 -1.61
N GLY A 13 -1.31 10.09 -0.89
CA GLY A 13 -1.08 9.75 0.51
C GLY A 13 -2.25 10.14 1.42
N LEU A 14 -2.79 11.36 1.26
CA LEU A 14 -3.95 11.83 2.00
C LEU A 14 -5.22 11.04 1.64
N GLY A 15 -5.41 10.72 0.35
CA GLY A 15 -6.53 9.89 -0.09
C GLY A 15 -6.50 8.50 0.53
N LEU A 16 -5.34 7.85 0.53
CA LEU A 16 -5.17 6.51 1.11
C LEU A 16 -5.35 6.50 2.64
N LEU A 17 -4.74 7.46 3.34
CA LEU A 17 -4.90 7.60 4.79
C LEU A 17 -6.36 7.93 5.15
N GLY A 18 -6.98 8.87 4.43
CA GLY A 18 -8.40 9.20 4.58
C GLY A 18 -9.31 8.00 4.31
N GLY A 19 -8.97 7.19 3.31
CA GLY A 19 -9.65 5.92 3.01
C GLY A 19 -9.57 4.93 4.16
N LEU A 20 -8.37 4.70 4.72
CA LEU A 20 -8.18 3.81 5.87
C LEU A 20 -8.98 4.28 7.09
N VAL A 21 -8.92 5.57 7.39
CA VAL A 21 -9.73 6.19 8.46
C VAL A 21 -11.22 6.02 8.17
N TRP A 22 -11.65 6.23 6.93
CA TRP A 22 -13.05 6.03 6.54
C TRP A 22 -13.50 4.58 6.76
N THR A 23 -12.69 3.58 6.39
CA THR A 23 -13.04 2.17 6.63
C THR A 23 -13.14 1.87 8.13
N ALA A 24 -12.24 2.43 8.95
CA ALA A 24 -12.31 2.31 10.40
C ALA A 24 -13.60 2.93 10.97
N VAL A 25 -13.96 4.13 10.52
CA VAL A 25 -15.18 4.83 10.95
C VAL A 25 -16.44 4.07 10.54
N VAL A 26 -16.48 3.48 9.34
CA VAL A 26 -17.61 2.65 8.89
C VAL A 26 -17.74 1.42 9.78
N THR A 27 -16.67 0.67 10.02
CA THR A 27 -16.71 -0.53 10.87
C THR A 27 -17.15 -0.20 12.29
N LEU A 28 -16.60 0.86 12.88
CA LEU A 28 -16.98 1.32 14.22
C LEU A 28 -18.41 1.87 14.29
N SER A 29 -19.01 2.21 13.14
CA SER A 29 -20.42 2.63 13.05
C SER A 29 -21.39 1.48 12.84
N GLN A 30 -20.89 0.29 12.55
CA GLN A 30 -21.67 -0.94 12.36
C GLN A 30 -21.63 -1.80 13.64
N PRO A 31 -22.55 -2.77 13.78
CA PRO A 31 -22.44 -3.80 14.82
C PRO A 31 -21.10 -4.53 14.67
N GLY A 32 -20.49 -4.89 15.79
CA GLY A 32 -19.22 -5.60 15.83
C GLY A 32 -19.30 -6.92 15.06
N TRP A 33 -18.22 -7.24 14.35
CA TRP A 33 -18.14 -8.48 13.55
C TRP A 33 -18.11 -9.75 14.41
N TYR A 34 -17.75 -9.64 15.69
CA TYR A 34 -17.65 -10.76 16.63
C TYR A 34 -19.02 -11.19 17.19
N ASP A 35 -19.87 -10.23 17.59
CA ASP A 35 -21.19 -10.49 18.15
C ASP A 35 -22.19 -9.37 17.75
N PRO A 36 -22.61 -9.34 16.47
CA PRO A 36 -23.45 -8.27 15.94
C PRO A 36 -24.84 -8.26 16.59
N THR A 37 -25.33 -9.43 16.99
CA THR A 37 -26.64 -9.63 17.65
C THR A 37 -26.66 -8.95 19.02
N ARG A 38 -25.59 -9.10 19.82
CA ARG A 38 -25.47 -8.44 21.12
C ARG A 38 -25.35 -6.92 21.01
N ASP A 39 -24.69 -6.41 19.98
CA ASP A 39 -24.60 -4.96 19.75
C ASP A 39 -25.95 -4.37 19.32
N CYS A 40 -26.67 -5.06 18.43
CA CYS A 40 -28.05 -4.71 18.08
C CYS A 40 -28.93 -4.71 19.33
N SER A 41 -28.81 -5.73 20.19
CA SER A 41 -29.69 -5.87 21.34
C SER A 41 -29.45 -4.79 22.40
N ARG A 42 -28.17 -4.47 22.65
CA ARG A 42 -27.76 -3.41 23.55
C ARG A 42 -28.26 -2.02 23.12
N LYS A 43 -28.37 -1.78 21.82
CA LYS A 43 -28.70 -0.45 21.27
C LYS A 43 -30.19 -0.27 20.97
N LEU A 44 -30.88 -1.31 20.49
CA LEU A 44 -32.22 -1.20 19.89
C LEU A 44 -33.29 -2.06 20.59
N GLY A 45 -32.93 -2.88 21.57
CA GLY A 45 -33.84 -3.74 22.35
C GLY A 45 -33.54 -5.24 22.19
N PRO A 46 -34.08 -6.11 23.06
CA PRO A 46 -33.75 -7.53 23.07
C PRO A 46 -34.19 -8.29 21.81
N ASP A 47 -33.55 -9.44 21.57
CA ASP A 47 -33.91 -10.46 20.57
C ASP A 47 -33.93 -10.04 19.08
N PRO A 48 -32.82 -9.48 18.54
CA PRO A 48 -32.70 -9.29 17.10
C PRO A 48 -32.59 -10.66 16.41
N THR A 49 -33.43 -10.87 15.39
CA THR A 49 -33.49 -12.11 14.61
C THR A 49 -32.36 -12.20 13.58
N THR A 50 -32.02 -11.09 12.93
CA THR A 50 -30.99 -11.03 11.88
C THR A 50 -30.35 -9.64 11.86
N VAL A 51 -29.06 -9.59 11.53
CA VAL A 51 -28.32 -8.34 11.36
C VAL A 51 -27.80 -8.26 9.93
N HIS A 52 -28.12 -7.16 9.24
CA HIS A 52 -27.62 -6.87 7.91
C HIS A 52 -26.67 -5.67 7.94
N THR A 53 -25.48 -5.85 7.40
CA THR A 53 -24.50 -4.80 7.19
C THR A 53 -24.14 -4.70 5.72
N SER A 54 -23.89 -3.49 5.25
CA SER A 54 -23.39 -3.23 3.89
C SER A 54 -22.34 -2.13 3.94
N TRP A 55 -21.33 -2.26 3.08
CA TRP A 55 -20.23 -1.29 2.98
C TRP A 55 -20.52 -0.16 2.00
N PHE A 56 -21.36 -0.40 0.99
CA PHE A 56 -21.70 0.63 0.01
C PHE A 56 -23.15 0.49 -0.51
N PRO A 57 -24.04 1.43 -0.16
CA PRO A 57 -23.84 2.49 0.84
C PRO A 57 -23.59 1.90 2.24
N PRO A 58 -22.77 2.51 3.11
CA PRO A 58 -22.56 2.07 4.49
C PRO A 58 -23.90 2.01 5.24
N ARG A 59 -24.37 0.81 5.56
CA ARG A 59 -25.66 0.59 6.23
C ARG A 59 -25.55 -0.52 7.26
N ALA A 60 -26.36 -0.39 8.32
CA ALA A 60 -26.57 -1.44 9.29
C ALA A 60 -28.03 -1.42 9.77
N THR A 61 -28.71 -2.56 9.65
CA THR A 61 -30.10 -2.75 10.07
C THR A 61 -30.22 -4.04 10.88
N CYS A 62 -31.00 -3.99 11.96
CA CYS A 62 -31.31 -5.15 12.80
C CYS A 62 -32.79 -5.48 12.60
N LEU A 63 -33.10 -6.74 12.31
CA LEU A 63 -34.47 -7.23 12.14
C LEU A 63 -35.02 -7.78 13.46
N TYR A 64 -36.23 -7.38 13.84
CA TYR A 64 -36.97 -7.86 15.00
C TYR A 64 -38.30 -8.44 14.53
N GLY A 65 -38.34 -9.74 14.24
CA GLY A 65 -39.44 -10.32 13.47
C GLY A 65 -39.50 -9.69 12.07
N GLU A 66 -40.62 -9.07 11.73
CA GLU A 66 -40.82 -8.36 10.46
C GLU A 66 -40.38 -6.87 10.52
N GLU A 67 -40.05 -6.34 11.69
CA GLU A 67 -39.65 -4.93 11.83
C GLU A 67 -38.16 -4.72 11.60
N ALA A 68 -37.81 -3.93 10.58
CA ALA A 68 -36.43 -3.49 10.35
C ALA A 68 -36.13 -2.20 11.11
N ARG A 69 -35.21 -2.26 12.09
CA ARG A 69 -34.74 -1.09 12.84
C ARG A 69 -33.34 -0.67 12.38
N GLN A 70 -33.17 0.63 12.17
CA GLN A 70 -31.88 1.19 11.74
C GLN A 70 -30.89 1.24 12.90
N TYR A 71 -29.78 0.51 12.78
CA TYR A 71 -28.66 0.63 13.71
C TYR A 71 -27.82 1.87 13.40
N MET A 72 -27.70 2.19 12.12
CA MET A 72 -26.97 3.34 11.61
C MET A 72 -27.94 4.35 10.99
N SER A 73 -27.88 5.62 11.41
CA SER A 73 -28.80 6.65 10.91
C SER A 73 -28.63 6.90 9.40
N THR A 74 -29.73 7.29 8.76
CA THR A 74 -29.73 7.70 7.34
C THR A 74 -28.74 8.84 7.07
N SER A 75 -28.65 9.83 7.98
CA SER A 75 -27.71 10.96 7.82
C SER A 75 -26.25 10.51 7.81
N ARG A 76 -25.86 9.60 8.72
CA ARG A 76 -24.51 9.05 8.76
C ARG A 76 -24.22 8.21 7.51
N THR A 77 -25.19 7.41 7.07
CA THR A 77 -25.10 6.62 5.83
C THR A 77 -24.80 7.51 4.63
N VAL A 78 -25.55 8.61 4.47
CA VAL A 78 -25.38 9.56 3.37
C VAL A 78 -24.00 10.23 3.44
N VAL A 79 -23.61 10.76 4.59
CA VAL A 79 -22.32 11.44 4.77
C VAL A 79 -21.15 10.49 4.47
N LEU A 80 -21.16 9.27 5.03
CA LEU A 80 -20.10 8.31 4.77
C LEU A 80 -20.08 7.85 3.30
N SER A 81 -21.24 7.73 2.64
CA SER A 81 -21.29 7.41 1.20
C SER A 81 -20.64 8.52 0.35
N ILE A 82 -20.96 9.79 0.62
CA ILE A 82 -20.36 10.94 -0.08
C ILE A 82 -18.85 10.97 0.13
N LEU A 83 -18.40 10.80 1.38
CA LEU A 83 -16.97 10.75 1.70
C LEU A 83 -16.26 9.59 0.99
N ALA A 84 -16.91 8.42 0.90
CA ALA A 84 -16.36 7.27 0.19
C ALA A 84 -16.09 7.59 -1.29
N VAL A 85 -17.07 8.19 -1.96
CA VAL A 85 -16.96 8.57 -3.38
C VAL A 85 -15.89 9.64 -3.58
N LEU A 86 -15.83 10.67 -2.72
CA LEU A 86 -14.81 11.70 -2.80
C LEU A 86 -13.40 11.12 -2.58
N LEU A 87 -13.22 10.25 -1.60
CA LEU A 87 -11.95 9.58 -1.34
C LEU A 87 -11.54 8.69 -2.51
N LEU A 88 -12.49 7.95 -3.10
CA LEU A 88 -12.23 7.12 -4.28
C LEU A 88 -11.74 7.96 -5.46
N ILE A 89 -12.37 9.11 -5.73
CA ILE A 89 -11.95 10.04 -6.79
C ILE A 89 -10.53 10.57 -6.51
N VAL A 90 -10.25 10.96 -5.27
CA VAL A 90 -8.93 11.47 -4.87
C VAL A 90 -7.84 10.39 -5.02
N ILE A 91 -8.11 9.16 -4.56
CA ILE A 91 -7.18 8.02 -4.68
C ILE A 91 -6.95 7.69 -6.16
N ALA A 92 -8.02 7.56 -6.97
CA ALA A 92 -7.90 7.25 -8.39
C ALA A 92 -7.10 8.32 -9.14
N THR A 93 -7.38 9.60 -8.88
CA THR A 93 -6.64 10.72 -9.47
C THR A 93 -5.17 10.69 -9.04
N GLY A 94 -4.90 10.47 -7.75
CA GLY A 94 -3.55 10.34 -7.21
C GLY A 94 -2.77 9.18 -7.84
N LEU A 95 -3.41 8.04 -8.04
CA LEU A 95 -2.83 6.87 -8.71
C LEU A 95 -2.51 7.17 -10.18
N ILE A 96 -3.46 7.73 -10.94
CA ILE A 96 -3.26 8.09 -12.35
C ILE A 96 -2.07 9.05 -12.49
N LEU A 97 -2.01 10.08 -11.66
CA LEU A 97 -0.92 11.04 -11.68
C LEU A 97 0.42 10.40 -11.27
N THR A 98 0.41 9.41 -10.37
CA THR A 98 1.61 8.68 -9.96
C THR A 98 2.11 7.78 -11.10
N VAL A 99 1.21 7.05 -11.77
CA VAL A 99 1.55 6.21 -12.94
C VAL A 99 2.09 7.06 -14.08
N ARG A 100 1.46 8.21 -14.37
CA ARG A 100 1.95 9.14 -15.41
C ARG A 100 3.36 9.68 -15.12
N ARG A 101 3.80 9.73 -13.86
CA ARG A 101 5.19 10.11 -13.52
C ARG A 101 6.21 9.02 -13.88
N LEU A 102 5.78 7.76 -14.00
CA LEU A 102 6.64 6.65 -14.44
C LEU A 102 6.90 6.67 -15.95
N SER A 103 6.11 7.41 -16.72
CA SER A 103 6.24 7.58 -18.17
C SER A 103 6.66 8.99 -18.59
N GLY A 104 6.99 9.87 -17.64
CA GLY A 104 7.38 11.25 -17.92
C GLY A 104 8.83 11.41 -18.40
N GLU A 105 9.27 12.65 -18.55
CA GLU A 105 10.64 12.97 -18.95
C GLU A 105 11.68 12.45 -17.94
N PRO A 106 12.84 11.95 -18.42
CA PRO A 106 13.87 11.37 -17.57
C PRO A 106 14.45 12.33 -16.53
N GLY A 107 14.49 13.62 -16.88
CA GLY A 107 15.20 14.64 -16.13
C GLY A 107 16.72 14.49 -16.24
N PRO A 108 17.50 15.26 -15.46
CA PRO A 108 18.94 15.23 -15.53
C PRO A 108 19.51 13.86 -15.17
N VAL A 109 20.49 13.40 -15.95
CA VAL A 109 21.24 12.17 -15.67
C VAL A 109 22.28 12.44 -14.60
N ARG A 110 22.30 11.62 -13.54
CA ARG A 110 23.36 11.67 -12.53
C ARG A 110 24.53 10.82 -13.04
N PRO A 111 25.72 11.41 -13.28
CA PRO A 111 26.88 10.65 -13.71
C PRO A 111 27.40 9.76 -12.58
N ALA A 112 28.15 8.71 -12.94
CA ALA A 112 28.86 7.87 -11.98
C ALA A 112 30.02 8.63 -11.31
N GLY A 113 30.76 9.44 -12.09
CA GLY A 113 31.94 10.18 -11.59
C GLY A 113 32.98 9.25 -10.95
N ASP A 114 33.72 9.78 -9.97
CA ASP A 114 34.73 9.03 -9.18
C ASP A 114 34.12 8.21 -8.01
N LEU A 115 32.82 7.93 -8.05
CA LEU A 115 32.17 7.17 -6.98
C LEU A 115 32.52 5.69 -7.08
N ASP A 116 32.92 5.10 -5.95
CA ASP A 116 33.09 3.65 -5.81
C ASP A 116 31.72 2.94 -5.92
N LEU A 117 31.45 2.40 -7.12
CA LEU A 117 30.24 1.67 -7.44
C LEU A 117 30.15 0.33 -6.69
N GLY A 118 31.28 -0.28 -6.33
CA GLY A 118 31.33 -1.53 -5.58
C GLY A 118 30.82 -1.32 -4.15
N LYS A 119 31.38 -0.34 -3.44
CA LYS A 119 30.92 0.04 -2.09
C LYS A 119 29.47 0.51 -2.10
N ARG A 120 29.06 1.26 -3.12
CA ARG A 120 27.66 1.69 -3.31
C ARG A 120 26.71 0.51 -3.49
N ARG A 121 27.10 -0.49 -4.30
CA ARG A 121 26.33 -1.73 -4.48
C ARG A 121 26.17 -2.49 -3.17
N ILE A 122 27.26 -2.68 -2.41
CA ILE A 122 27.21 -3.36 -1.11
C ILE A 122 26.24 -2.62 -0.18
N LYS A 123 26.36 -1.29 -0.08
CA LYS A 123 25.44 -0.47 0.72
C LYS A 123 23.98 -0.60 0.27
N HIS A 124 23.71 -0.62 -1.03
CA HIS A 124 22.35 -0.79 -1.54
C HIS A 124 21.75 -2.13 -1.11
N LEU A 125 22.54 -3.21 -1.20
CA LEU A 125 22.10 -4.55 -0.82
C LEU A 125 21.90 -4.69 0.70
N THR A 126 22.80 -4.16 1.51
CA THR A 126 22.72 -4.33 2.97
C THR A 126 21.73 -3.37 3.60
N PHE A 127 21.88 -2.06 3.40
CA PHE A 127 20.99 -1.06 3.99
C PHE A 127 19.60 -1.09 3.34
N GLY A 128 19.52 -1.28 2.02
CA GLY A 128 18.22 -1.39 1.36
C GLY A 128 17.42 -2.61 1.83
N ALA A 129 18.08 -3.75 2.05
CA ALA A 129 17.42 -4.93 2.62
C ALA A 129 17.00 -4.71 4.09
N ALA A 130 17.86 -4.07 4.89
CA ALA A 130 17.56 -3.76 6.28
C ALA A 130 16.37 -2.78 6.40
N ASP A 131 16.37 -1.70 5.63
CA ASP A 131 15.29 -0.70 5.63
C ASP A 131 13.95 -1.33 5.23
N ILE A 132 13.96 -2.18 4.21
CA ILE A 132 12.75 -2.91 3.78
C ILE A 132 12.29 -3.88 4.85
N ALA A 133 13.19 -4.65 5.46
CA ALA A 133 12.84 -5.56 6.56
C ALA A 133 12.20 -4.78 7.73
N ILE A 134 12.81 -3.66 8.13
CA ILE A 134 12.29 -2.77 9.18
C ILE A 134 10.88 -2.29 8.83
N VAL A 135 10.60 -1.97 7.56
CA VAL A 135 9.27 -1.52 7.12
C VAL A 135 8.24 -2.64 7.05
N PHE A 136 8.63 -3.88 6.78
CA PHE A 136 7.71 -5.02 6.80
C PHE A 136 7.19 -5.36 8.21
N ALA A 137 7.93 -5.02 9.27
CA ALA A 137 7.49 -5.23 10.64
C ALA A 137 6.20 -4.45 10.99
N PRO A 138 6.15 -3.10 10.86
CA PRO A 138 4.91 -2.34 11.07
C PRO A 138 3.85 -2.64 10.00
N LEU A 139 4.22 -2.95 8.76
CA LEU A 139 3.23 -3.36 7.74
C LEU A 139 2.47 -4.62 8.16
N THR A 140 3.15 -5.60 8.77
CA THR A 140 2.51 -6.83 9.23
C THR A 140 1.48 -6.54 10.34
N PHE A 141 1.81 -5.64 11.27
CA PHE A 141 0.88 -5.19 12.30
C PHE A 141 -0.30 -4.40 11.71
N LEU A 142 -0.01 -3.43 10.83
CA LEU A 142 -1.01 -2.59 10.19
C LEU A 142 -1.97 -3.39 9.29
N ASN A 143 -1.51 -4.48 8.68
CA ASN A 143 -2.36 -5.37 7.91
C ASN A 143 -3.46 -5.99 8.77
N ALA A 144 -3.09 -6.51 9.95
CA ALA A 144 -4.05 -7.07 10.91
C ALA A 144 -5.05 -5.99 11.35
N VAL A 145 -4.56 -4.80 11.72
CA VAL A 145 -5.40 -3.65 12.08
C VAL A 145 -6.36 -3.29 10.95
N ALA A 146 -5.90 -3.20 9.70
CA ALA A 146 -6.72 -2.82 8.56
C ALA A 146 -7.85 -3.82 8.27
N ILE A 147 -7.59 -5.12 8.48
CA ILE A 147 -8.61 -6.16 8.29
C ILE A 147 -9.60 -6.16 9.45
N VAL A 148 -9.12 -6.09 10.70
CA VAL A 148 -10.00 -6.08 11.89
C VAL A 148 -10.89 -4.84 11.91
N PHE A 149 -10.34 -3.66 11.60
CA PHE A 149 -11.08 -2.41 11.66
C PHE A 149 -11.65 -1.94 10.32
N GLY A 150 -11.35 -2.59 9.20
CA GLY A 150 -11.80 -2.14 7.88
C GLY A 150 -12.37 -3.23 7.00
N GLY A 151 -12.39 -4.49 7.45
CA GLY A 151 -12.88 -5.63 6.68
C GLY A 151 -12.21 -5.74 5.32
N ILE A 152 -12.99 -6.15 4.31
CA ILE A 152 -12.50 -6.28 2.92
C ILE A 152 -12.06 -4.92 2.35
N PRO A 153 -12.83 -3.82 2.47
CA PRO A 153 -12.39 -2.52 1.95
C PRO A 153 -11.09 -2.01 2.58
N GLY A 154 -10.93 -2.21 3.90
CA GLY A 154 -9.70 -1.87 4.63
C GLY A 154 -8.50 -2.67 4.15
N GLY A 155 -8.69 -3.98 3.93
CA GLY A 155 -7.66 -4.85 3.33
C GLY A 155 -7.22 -4.38 1.93
N ILE A 156 -8.16 -4.02 1.06
CA ILE A 156 -7.85 -3.49 -0.28
C ILE A 156 -7.06 -2.19 -0.19
N LEU A 157 -7.51 -1.23 0.63
CA LEU A 157 -6.81 0.04 0.83
C LEU A 157 -5.41 -0.16 1.43
N PHE A 158 -5.26 -1.12 2.35
CA PHE A 158 -3.97 -1.47 2.91
C PHE A 158 -3.00 -2.03 1.85
N ILE A 159 -3.48 -2.92 0.97
CA ILE A 159 -2.69 -3.46 -0.15
C ILE A 159 -2.20 -2.30 -1.04
N VAL A 160 -3.11 -1.42 -1.47
CA VAL A 160 -2.76 -0.28 -2.33
C VAL A 160 -1.79 0.66 -1.61
N SER A 161 -2.01 0.95 -0.34
CA SER A 161 -1.13 1.79 0.48
C SER A 161 0.28 1.20 0.62
N SER A 162 0.36 -0.11 0.84
CA SER A 162 1.62 -0.83 0.96
C SER A 162 2.40 -0.82 -0.36
N LEU A 163 1.72 -1.06 -1.48
CA LEU A 163 2.32 -0.98 -2.82
C LEU A 163 2.88 0.42 -3.11
N VAL A 164 2.10 1.46 -2.84
CA VAL A 164 2.53 2.86 -3.03
C VAL A 164 3.69 3.22 -2.11
N GLY A 165 3.60 2.86 -0.82
CA GLY A 165 4.63 3.12 0.18
C GLY A 165 5.95 2.43 -0.13
N LEU A 166 5.92 1.14 -0.44
CA LEU A 166 7.11 0.37 -0.82
C LEU A 166 7.70 0.85 -2.16
N SER A 167 6.88 1.27 -3.11
CA SER A 167 7.36 1.88 -4.37
C SER A 167 8.07 3.21 -4.13
N ALA A 168 7.53 4.04 -3.23
CA ALA A 168 8.15 5.31 -2.84
C ALA A 168 9.49 5.07 -2.12
N LEU A 169 9.52 4.14 -1.16
CA LEU A 169 10.73 3.77 -0.44
C LEU A 169 11.79 3.17 -1.38
N GLY A 170 11.40 2.24 -2.25
CA GLY A 170 12.29 1.67 -3.27
C GLY A 170 12.85 2.73 -4.20
N THR A 171 12.06 3.74 -4.57
CA THR A 171 12.52 4.88 -5.37
C THR A 171 13.55 5.72 -4.62
N VAL A 172 13.33 6.00 -3.35
CA VAL A 172 14.27 6.75 -2.50
C VAL A 172 15.58 5.98 -2.37
N LEU A 173 15.51 4.69 -2.03
CA LEU A 173 16.67 3.80 -1.92
C LEU A 173 17.46 3.73 -3.24
N ASP A 174 16.78 3.49 -4.37
CA ASP A 174 17.45 3.47 -5.67
C ASP A 174 18.06 4.84 -6.02
N ARG A 175 17.41 5.95 -5.64
CA ARG A 175 17.97 7.28 -5.92
C ARG A 175 19.26 7.54 -5.14
N HIS A 176 19.33 7.06 -3.91
CA HIS A 176 20.47 7.26 -3.03
C HIS A 176 21.60 6.26 -3.26
N LEU A 177 21.26 4.98 -3.49
CA LEU A 177 22.21 3.85 -3.49
C LEU A 177 22.14 3.02 -4.77
N GLY A 178 21.19 3.27 -5.67
CA GLY A 178 21.01 2.50 -6.90
C GLY A 178 22.12 2.69 -7.94
N PRO A 179 22.08 1.89 -9.03
CA PRO A 179 23.06 1.91 -10.10
C PRO A 179 23.18 3.28 -10.77
N LEU A 180 24.41 3.65 -11.14
CA LEU A 180 24.77 4.85 -11.89
C LEU A 180 25.51 4.48 -13.19
N PRO A 181 25.52 5.35 -14.22
CA PRO A 181 24.75 6.60 -14.32
C PRO A 181 23.24 6.33 -14.40
N SER A 182 22.41 7.25 -13.89
CA SER A 182 20.95 7.08 -13.95
C SER A 182 20.18 8.41 -13.88
N SER A 183 19.05 8.46 -14.56
CA SER A 183 18.09 9.57 -14.46
C SER A 183 17.17 9.43 -13.25
N ALA A 184 16.37 10.47 -12.95
CA ALA A 184 15.35 10.39 -11.91
C ALA A 184 14.20 9.44 -12.29
N LEU A 185 13.90 9.31 -13.59
CA LEU A 185 12.88 8.38 -14.09
C LEU A 185 13.31 6.93 -13.97
N ASP A 186 14.58 6.61 -14.28
CA ASP A 186 15.11 5.25 -14.12
C ASP A 186 14.98 4.81 -12.68
N SER A 187 15.29 5.72 -11.76
CA SER A 187 15.20 5.45 -10.33
C SER A 187 13.76 5.23 -9.85
N ARG A 188 12.81 6.05 -10.34
CA ARG A 188 11.38 5.82 -10.10
C ARG A 188 10.91 4.46 -10.62
N ARG A 189 11.32 4.07 -11.82
CA ARG A 189 10.94 2.78 -12.43
C ARG A 189 11.53 1.60 -11.66
N ARG A 190 12.85 1.59 -11.45
CA ARG A 190 13.55 0.52 -10.71
C ARG A 190 13.05 0.41 -9.28
N GLY A 191 12.89 1.55 -8.60
CA GLY A 191 12.36 1.60 -7.24
C GLY A 191 10.92 1.10 -7.12
N THR A 192 10.04 1.50 -8.04
CA THR A 192 8.66 1.01 -8.10
C THR A 192 8.62 -0.50 -8.36
N ILE A 193 9.38 -1.00 -9.34
CA ILE A 193 9.47 -2.43 -9.63
C ILE A 193 9.97 -3.20 -8.40
N ALA A 194 11.00 -2.70 -7.72
CA ALA A 194 11.53 -3.33 -6.51
C ALA A 194 10.47 -3.39 -5.39
N GLY A 195 9.79 -2.27 -5.11
CA GLY A 195 8.76 -2.21 -4.08
C GLY A 195 7.58 -3.15 -4.38
N VAL A 196 7.02 -3.08 -5.58
CA VAL A 196 5.87 -3.92 -6.02
C VAL A 196 6.24 -5.39 -6.03
N THR A 197 7.41 -5.75 -6.58
CA THR A 197 7.83 -7.17 -6.67
C THR A 197 8.11 -7.74 -5.28
N THR A 198 8.75 -6.96 -4.39
CA THR A 198 8.97 -7.39 -3.00
C THR A 198 7.66 -7.66 -2.28
N TYR A 199 6.69 -6.74 -2.42
CA TYR A 199 5.35 -6.94 -1.86
C TYR A 199 4.67 -8.19 -2.44
N ALA A 200 4.71 -8.37 -3.76
CA ALA A 200 4.12 -9.51 -4.44
C ALA A 200 4.72 -10.85 -3.96
N VAL A 201 6.04 -10.93 -3.77
CA VAL A 201 6.70 -12.12 -3.21
C VAL A 201 6.18 -12.45 -1.82
N VAL A 202 6.13 -11.45 -0.93
CA VAL A 202 5.62 -11.65 0.44
C VAL A 202 4.13 -12.01 0.44
N PHE A 203 3.33 -11.38 -0.42
CA PHE A 203 1.91 -11.65 -0.56
C PHE A 203 1.64 -13.07 -1.08
N VAL A 204 2.33 -13.51 -2.14
CA VAL A 204 2.18 -14.87 -2.71
C VAL A 204 2.63 -15.91 -1.70
N ALA A 205 3.79 -15.73 -1.06
CA ALA A 205 4.23 -16.61 0.02
C ALA A 205 3.19 -16.67 1.15
N THR A 206 2.50 -15.54 1.40
CA THR A 206 1.48 -15.46 2.43
C THR A 206 0.23 -16.25 2.03
N ALA A 207 -0.22 -16.10 0.79
CA ALA A 207 -1.38 -16.81 0.27
C ALA A 207 -1.15 -18.34 0.24
N VAL A 208 0.02 -18.79 -0.21
CA VAL A 208 0.37 -20.23 -0.31
C VAL A 208 0.43 -20.90 1.06
N SER A 209 0.82 -20.18 2.11
CA SER A 209 0.91 -20.74 3.47
C SER A 209 -0.44 -20.85 4.20
N GLY A 210 -1.57 -20.54 3.53
CA GLY A 210 -2.93 -20.89 3.99
C GLY A 210 -3.47 -20.14 5.22
N GLY A 211 -2.61 -19.52 6.04
CA GLY A 211 -3.10 -18.72 7.16
C GLY A 211 -3.65 -17.36 6.71
N LEU A 212 -4.86 -17.04 7.15
CA LEU A 212 -5.36 -15.66 7.16
C LEU A 212 -4.36 -14.76 7.91
N PRO A 213 -4.21 -13.48 7.53
CA PRO A 213 -2.99 -12.72 7.76
C PRO A 213 -2.94 -12.16 9.18
N PHE A 214 -2.59 -13.01 10.15
CA PHE A 214 -2.37 -12.59 11.52
C PHE A 214 -0.90 -12.83 11.86
N LEU A 215 -0.13 -11.73 11.88
CA LEU A 215 1.21 -11.62 12.48
C LEU A 215 2.23 -12.66 11.97
N ARG A 216 2.73 -12.44 10.76
CA ARG A 216 3.74 -13.29 10.14
C ARG A 216 5.10 -12.65 10.21
N LEU A 217 5.79 -12.84 11.33
CA LEU A 217 7.15 -12.31 11.53
C LEU A 217 8.14 -12.79 10.45
N TRP A 218 7.87 -13.93 9.80
CA TRP A 218 8.67 -14.42 8.67
C TRP A 218 8.61 -13.50 7.43
N SER A 219 7.59 -12.64 7.32
CA SER A 219 7.48 -11.65 6.23
C SER A 219 8.64 -10.65 6.23
N VAL A 220 9.20 -10.37 7.42
CA VAL A 220 10.30 -9.43 7.64
C VAL A 220 11.59 -9.91 6.97
N PRO A 221 12.16 -11.09 7.32
CA PRO A 221 13.36 -11.59 6.65
C PRO A 221 13.09 -11.89 5.17
N LEU A 222 11.89 -12.38 4.80
CA LEU A 222 11.59 -12.63 3.39
C LEU A 222 11.56 -11.34 2.57
N GLY A 223 10.96 -10.27 3.09
CA GLY A 223 10.90 -8.97 2.42
C GLY A 223 12.29 -8.39 2.18
N GLY A 224 13.16 -8.44 3.20
CA GLY A 224 14.56 -8.01 3.06
C GLY A 224 15.34 -8.83 2.02
N LEU A 225 15.22 -10.16 2.06
CA LEU A 225 15.88 -11.06 1.09
C LEU A 225 15.37 -10.83 -0.33
N ALA A 226 14.06 -10.76 -0.52
CA ALA A 226 13.44 -10.52 -1.83
C ALA A 226 13.93 -9.19 -2.42
N TYR A 227 13.95 -8.12 -1.62
CA TYR A 227 14.48 -6.83 -2.06
C TYR A 227 15.97 -6.90 -2.43
N ALA A 228 16.80 -7.55 -1.61
CA ALA A 228 18.23 -7.72 -1.89
C ALA A 228 18.46 -8.44 -3.23
N VAL A 229 17.70 -9.50 -3.49
CA VAL A 229 17.76 -10.25 -4.76
C VAL A 229 17.37 -9.37 -5.95
N ILE A 230 16.29 -8.59 -5.82
CA ILE A 230 15.84 -7.66 -6.87
C ILE A 230 16.90 -6.58 -7.13
N ALA A 231 17.42 -5.94 -6.08
CA ALA A 231 18.47 -4.94 -6.19
C ALA A 231 19.74 -5.52 -6.83
N ALA A 232 20.13 -6.75 -6.47
CA ALA A 232 21.26 -7.44 -7.09
C ALA A 232 21.04 -7.66 -8.59
N MET A 233 19.84 -8.05 -9.01
CA MET A 233 19.48 -8.17 -10.42
C MET A 233 19.52 -6.83 -11.16
N GLN A 234 19.04 -5.75 -10.53
CA GLN A 234 19.11 -4.40 -11.10
C GLN A 234 20.55 -3.94 -11.34
N TRP A 235 21.44 -4.19 -10.38
CA TRP A 235 22.88 -3.91 -10.54
C TRP A 235 23.50 -4.75 -11.66
N ARG A 236 23.20 -6.05 -11.74
CA ARG A 236 23.71 -6.91 -12.84
C ARG A 236 23.28 -6.42 -14.22
N ARG A 237 22.01 -6.05 -14.37
CA ARG A 237 21.48 -5.51 -15.64
C ARG A 237 22.15 -4.19 -16.02
N ALA A 238 22.36 -3.30 -15.06
CA ALA A 238 23.02 -2.02 -15.31
C ALA A 238 24.46 -2.20 -15.81
N THR A 239 25.22 -3.14 -15.22
CA THR A 239 26.58 -3.45 -15.67
C THR A 239 26.61 -4.06 -17.07
N ALA A 240 25.67 -4.98 -17.38
CA ALA A 240 25.59 -5.58 -18.72
C ALA A 240 25.29 -4.55 -19.81
N SER A 241 24.37 -3.62 -19.56
CA SER A 241 24.06 -2.53 -20.50
C SER A 241 25.23 -1.58 -20.71
N ALA A 242 26.01 -1.28 -19.66
CA ALA A 242 27.20 -0.44 -19.78
C ALA A 242 28.27 -1.08 -20.68
N ASN A 243 28.50 -2.39 -20.51
CA ASN A 243 29.47 -3.11 -21.33
C ASN A 243 29.05 -3.17 -22.81
N GLN A 244 27.76 -3.35 -23.12
CA GLN A 244 27.29 -3.38 -24.51
C GLN A 244 27.56 -2.09 -25.28
N VAL A 245 27.38 -0.92 -24.66
CA VAL A 245 27.63 0.38 -25.30
C VAL A 245 29.12 0.55 -25.65
N GLN A 246 30.01 -0.07 -24.88
CA GLN A 246 31.46 0.02 -25.06
C GLN A 246 32.02 -0.88 -26.17
N TYR A 247 31.28 -1.90 -26.61
CA TYR A 247 31.67 -2.80 -27.71
C TYR A 247 31.00 -2.49 -29.05
N SER A 248 30.03 -1.57 -29.07
CA SER A 248 29.30 -1.15 -30.28
C SER A 248 29.79 0.18 -30.88
N GLY A 249 30.84 0.77 -30.31
CA GLY A 249 31.52 1.97 -30.83
C GLY A 249 32.91 1.61 -31.33
#